data_AF-A0A7Y3H6E4-F1
#
_entry.id   AF-A0A7Y3H6E4-F1
#
_cell.length_a   1.000
_cell.length_b   1.000
_cell.length_c   1.000
_cell.angle_alpha   90.00
_cell.angle_beta   90.00
_cell.angle_gamma   90.00
#
_symmetry.space_group_name_H-M   'P 1'
#
loop_
_entity.id
_entity.type
_entity.pdbx_description
1 polymer ?
#
loop_
_entity_poly.entity_id
_entity_poly.type
_entity_poly.pdbx_seq_one_letter_code
_entity_poly.pdbx_strand_id
1 'polypeptide(L)'
;MNYRIKNGDDSIEVSLESAKSLDISKSKDGQIHILSNDQSYHAEILSVNTFDKSITLMLNNRKYDFLIEDSLDQLIDKMGLSKVDNLISKEVKAPMPGLILDIMVEKGQTVKQGDSLLILEAMKMENVIKAEADVTIQDIKLKKGDTVEKNEVIIVLE
;
A
#
# COMPACT_ATOMS: atom_id res chain seq x y z
N MET A 1 16.55 19.00 -5.17
CA MET A 1 15.46 18.37 -4.36
C MET A 1 15.68 16.88 -4.44
N ASN A 2 15.81 16.22 -3.29
CA ASN A 2 16.08 14.79 -3.20
C ASN A 2 14.78 14.09 -2.79
N TYR A 3 14.46 13.03 -3.49
CA TYR A 3 13.33 12.16 -3.21
C TYR A 3 13.87 10.87 -2.62
N ARG A 4 13.12 10.25 -1.71
CA ARG A 4 13.41 8.91 -1.22
C ARG A 4 12.39 7.97 -1.84
N ILE A 5 12.85 6.99 -2.60
CA ILE A 5 12.00 5.95 -3.21
C ILE A 5 12.09 4.73 -2.31
N LYS A 6 10.95 4.25 -1.80
CA LYS A 6 10.87 3.05 -0.94
C LYS A 6 10.17 1.89 -1.64
N ASN A 7 10.62 0.68 -1.39
CA ASN A 7 9.94 -0.57 -1.72
C ASN A 7 10.05 -1.50 -0.50
N GLY A 8 9.00 -1.53 0.33
CA GLY A 8 9.08 -2.17 1.65
C GLY A 8 10.13 -1.51 2.55
N ASP A 9 11.08 -2.30 3.06
CA ASP A 9 12.19 -1.85 3.91
C ASP A 9 13.35 -1.24 3.11
N ASP A 10 13.43 -1.52 1.80
CA ASP A 10 14.47 -1.00 0.94
C ASP A 10 14.17 0.45 0.54
N SER A 11 15.21 1.29 0.50
CA SER A 11 15.07 2.68 0.05
C SER A 11 16.30 3.20 -0.67
N ILE A 12 16.07 4.13 -1.61
CA ILE A 12 17.13 4.82 -2.34
C ILE A 12 16.84 6.33 -2.39
N GLU A 13 17.86 7.15 -2.17
CA GLU A 13 17.77 8.59 -2.39
C GLU A 13 18.08 8.92 -3.86
N VAL A 14 17.19 9.68 -4.48
CA VAL A 14 17.29 10.06 -5.89
C VAL A 14 17.15 11.57 -6.01
N SER A 15 18.12 12.21 -6.65
CA SER A 15 18.00 13.61 -7.06
C SER A 15 17.35 13.73 -8.44
N LEU A 16 16.69 14.84 -8.72
CA LEU A 16 16.14 15.10 -10.07
C LEU A 16 17.22 15.10 -11.15
N GLU A 17 18.44 15.53 -10.83
CA GLU A 17 19.56 15.56 -11.78
C GLU A 17 20.01 14.14 -12.12
N SER A 18 20.14 13.28 -11.10
CA SER A 18 20.46 11.86 -11.28
C SER A 18 19.37 11.10 -12.03
N ALA A 19 18.10 11.42 -11.78
CA ALA A 19 16.97 10.82 -12.49
C ALA A 19 16.95 11.21 -13.97
N LYS A 20 17.28 12.47 -14.30
CA LYS A 20 17.35 12.97 -15.68
C LYS A 20 18.56 12.44 -16.44
N SER A 21 19.64 12.05 -15.76
CA SER A 21 20.82 11.48 -16.41
C SER A 21 20.65 10.02 -16.83
N LEU A 22 19.55 9.37 -16.46
CA LEU A 22 19.23 8.02 -16.93
C LEU A 22 18.82 8.09 -18.40
N ASP A 23 19.34 7.16 -19.21
CA ASP A 23 18.94 7.00 -20.60
C ASP A 23 17.58 6.27 -20.64
N ILE A 24 16.52 7.08 -20.58
CA ILE A 24 15.14 6.64 -20.55
C ILE A 24 14.51 6.93 -21.90
N SER A 25 14.20 5.88 -22.67
CA SER A 25 13.35 6.02 -23.85
C SER A 25 11.93 5.56 -23.53
N LYS A 26 10.96 6.45 -23.77
CA LYS A 26 9.53 6.14 -23.70
C LYS A 26 9.03 5.76 -25.09
N SER A 27 8.42 4.58 -25.19
CA SER A 27 7.62 4.23 -26.36
C SER A 27 6.24 4.89 -26.27
N LYS A 28 5.55 5.02 -27.42
CA LYS A 28 4.20 5.59 -27.51
C LYS A 28 3.15 4.79 -26.73
N ASP A 29 3.44 3.54 -26.40
CA ASP A 29 2.55 2.61 -25.70
C ASP A 29 2.76 2.59 -24.17
N GLY A 30 3.51 3.54 -23.61
CA GLY A 30 3.76 3.60 -22.15
C GLY A 30 4.90 2.72 -21.63
N GLN A 31 5.51 1.94 -22.52
CA GLN A 31 6.72 1.16 -22.24
C GLN A 31 7.93 2.08 -22.05
N ILE A 32 8.72 1.77 -21.03
CA ILE A 32 9.93 2.48 -20.65
C ILE A 32 11.09 1.51 -20.79
N HIS A 33 12.08 1.88 -21.60
CA HIS A 33 13.35 1.18 -21.64
C HIS A 33 14.38 1.98 -20.86
N ILE A 34 14.99 1.34 -19.87
CA ILE A 34 16.03 1.92 -19.04
C ILE A 34 17.32 1.18 -19.35
N LEU A 35 18.34 1.89 -19.83
CA LEU A 35 19.69 1.35 -19.98
C LEU A 35 20.52 1.73 -18.75
N SER A 36 21.07 0.74 -18.04
CA SER A 36 21.96 0.99 -16.91
C SER A 36 23.04 -0.10 -16.86
N ASN A 37 24.31 0.31 -16.84
CA ASN A 37 25.48 -0.59 -16.81
C ASN A 37 25.45 -1.71 -17.89
N ASP A 38 25.20 -1.35 -19.15
CA ASP A 38 25.04 -2.28 -20.30
C ASP A 38 23.89 -3.30 -20.16
N GLN A 39 23.01 -3.14 -19.18
CA GLN A 39 21.80 -3.95 -19.04
C GLN A 39 20.55 -3.13 -19.38
N SER A 40 19.72 -3.72 -20.24
CA SER A 40 18.42 -3.17 -20.61
C SER A 40 17.34 -3.69 -19.67
N TYR A 41 16.62 -2.77 -19.04
CA TYR A 41 15.46 -3.07 -18.23
C TYR A 41 14.19 -2.63 -18.98
N HIS A 42 13.22 -3.54 -19.06
CA HIS A 42 11.90 -3.21 -19.58
C HIS A 42 10.98 -2.89 -18.41
N ALA A 43 10.42 -1.70 -18.42
CA ALA A 43 9.55 -1.17 -17.39
C ALA A 43 8.23 -0.69 -17.98
N GLU A 44 7.12 -1.00 -17.34
CA GLU A 44 5.80 -0.45 -17.65
C GLU A 44 5.22 0.19 -16.39
N ILE A 45 4.66 1.40 -16.53
CA ILE A 45 3.93 2.04 -15.43
C ILE A 45 2.50 1.49 -15.45
N LEU A 46 2.12 0.74 -14.42
CA LEU A 46 0.77 0.20 -14.30
C LEU A 46 -0.17 1.18 -13.60
N SER A 47 0.31 1.90 -12.59
CA SER A 47 -0.49 2.87 -11.82
C SER A 47 0.37 3.97 -11.21
N VAL A 48 -0.19 5.17 -11.11
CA VAL A 48 0.40 6.32 -10.43
C VAL A 48 -0.69 6.97 -9.59
N ASN A 49 -0.47 7.05 -8.28
CA ASN A 49 -1.32 7.77 -7.36
C ASN A 49 -0.53 8.93 -6.74
N THR A 50 -0.93 10.15 -7.09
CA THR A 50 -0.26 11.37 -6.64
C THR A 50 -0.67 11.79 -5.23
N PHE A 51 -1.80 11.32 -4.73
CA PHE A 51 -2.27 11.59 -3.37
C PHE A 51 -1.49 10.73 -2.36
N ASP A 52 -1.40 9.43 -2.64
CA ASP A 52 -0.65 8.46 -1.82
C ASP A 52 0.85 8.44 -2.14
N LYS A 53 1.27 9.24 -3.12
CA LYS A 53 2.64 9.30 -3.65
C LYS A 53 3.20 7.91 -3.99
N SER A 54 2.35 7.05 -4.53
CA SER A 54 2.69 5.66 -4.85
C SER A 54 2.69 5.41 -6.36
N ILE A 55 3.60 4.55 -6.81
CA ILE A 55 3.72 4.13 -8.20
C ILE A 55 3.88 2.62 -8.25
N THR A 56 3.11 1.98 -9.13
CA THR A 56 3.26 0.57 -9.45
C THR A 56 3.96 0.43 -10.80
N LEU A 57 5.10 -0.25 -10.82
CA LEU A 57 5.85 -0.59 -12.02
C LEU A 57 5.82 -2.10 -12.28
N MET A 58 5.79 -2.49 -13.55
CA MET A 58 6.12 -3.84 -13.99
C MET A 58 7.51 -3.84 -14.60
N LEU A 59 8.46 -4.49 -13.95
CA LEU A 59 9.85 -4.65 -14.42
C LEU A 59 10.07 -6.11 -14.81
N ASN A 60 10.37 -6.40 -16.07
CA ASN A 60 10.61 -7.76 -16.57
C ASN A 60 9.53 -8.78 -16.11
N ASN A 61 8.25 -8.43 -16.26
CA ASN A 61 7.08 -9.22 -15.83
C ASN A 61 6.92 -9.42 -14.30
N ARG A 62 7.62 -8.65 -13.47
CA ARG A 62 7.42 -8.62 -12.03
C ARG A 62 6.87 -7.26 -11.60
N LYS A 63 5.81 -7.28 -10.80
CA LYS A 63 5.16 -6.09 -10.27
C LYS A 63 5.92 -5.60 -9.03
N TYR A 64 6.18 -4.30 -8.97
CA TYR A 64 6.83 -3.62 -7.86
C TYR A 64 6.03 -2.37 -7.51
N ASP A 65 5.75 -2.20 -6.22
CA ASP A 65 5.08 -1.02 -5.69
C ASP A 65 6.11 -0.13 -4.99
N PHE A 66 6.11 1.15 -5.32
CA PHE A 66 7.05 2.14 -4.80
C PHE A 66 6.32 3.30 -4.14
N LEU A 67 6.87 3.79 -3.03
CA LEU A 67 6.48 5.06 -2.41
C LEU A 67 7.54 6.12 -2.69
N ILE A 68 7.11 7.33 -3.04
CA ILE A 68 7.98 8.46 -3.33
C ILE A 68 7.80 9.51 -2.26
N GLU A 69 8.83 9.71 -1.46
CA GLU A 69 8.84 10.64 -0.33
C GLU A 69 9.63 11.90 -0.69
N ASP A 70 8.99 13.05 -0.53
CA ASP A 70 9.64 14.36 -0.60
C ASP A 70 10.29 14.73 0.75
N SER A 71 10.88 15.92 0.82
CA SER A 71 11.56 16.38 2.03
C SER A 71 10.65 16.46 3.27
N LEU A 72 9.35 16.70 3.11
CA LEU A 72 8.40 16.78 4.21
C LEU A 72 8.08 15.39 4.75
N ASP A 73 7.82 14.43 3.86
CA ASP A 73 7.56 13.04 4.25
C ASP A 73 8.77 12.44 5.00
N GLN A 74 9.98 12.71 4.52
CA GLN A 74 11.22 12.29 5.17
C GLN A 74 11.41 12.93 6.55
N LEU A 75 10.94 14.17 6.75
CA LEU A 75 10.98 14.83 8.06
C LEU A 75 10.00 14.18 9.03
N ILE A 76 8.77 13.90 8.58
CA ILE A 76 7.74 13.22 9.37
C ILE A 76 8.24 11.83 9.82
N ASP A 77 8.91 11.13 8.91
CA ASP A 77 9.51 9.82 9.20
C ASP A 77 10.64 9.90 10.23
N LYS A 78 11.55 10.87 10.08
CA LYS A 78 12.62 11.13 11.08
C LYS A 78 12.08 11.54 12.45
N MET A 79 10.89 12.13 12.52
CA MET A 79 10.22 12.47 13.77
C MET A 79 9.51 11.27 14.41
N GLY A 80 9.53 10.08 13.78
CA GLY A 80 8.82 8.90 14.26
C GLY A 80 7.30 9.05 14.22
N LEU A 81 6.81 10.01 13.45
CA LEU A 81 5.38 10.30 13.25
C LEU A 81 4.81 9.57 12.03
N SER A 82 5.65 8.82 11.31
CA SER A 82 5.24 7.99 10.18
C SER A 82 4.36 6.85 10.67
N LYS A 83 3.04 7.04 10.51
CA LYS A 83 2.11 5.93 10.30
C LYS A 83 2.57 5.22 9.03
N VAL A 84 3.14 4.04 9.23
CA VAL A 84 3.51 3.09 8.19
C VAL A 84 2.26 2.66 7.42
N ASP A 85 2.42 2.53 6.10
CA ASP A 85 1.51 1.97 5.07
C ASP A 85 0.47 2.90 4.41
N ASN A 86 0.93 3.73 3.45
CA ASN A 86 0.12 4.26 2.33
C ASN A 86 0.34 3.45 1.03
N LEU A 87 0.64 2.16 1.17
CA LEU A 87 0.09 1.19 0.23
C LEU A 87 -1.28 0.90 0.82
N ILE A 88 -2.37 0.99 0.06
CA ILE A 88 -3.69 0.49 0.49
C ILE A 88 -3.42 -0.82 1.21
N SER A 89 -3.56 -0.81 2.54
CA SER A 89 -3.07 -1.95 3.30
C SER A 89 -3.89 -3.12 2.81
N LYS A 90 -3.23 -4.11 2.20
CA LYS A 90 -3.92 -5.29 1.66
C LYS A 90 -4.51 -6.15 2.77
N GLU A 91 -4.45 -5.68 4.01
CA GLU A 91 -4.79 -6.41 5.21
C GLU A 91 -5.50 -5.47 6.17
N VAL A 92 -6.76 -5.77 6.46
CA VAL A 92 -7.46 -5.19 7.60
C VAL A 92 -6.99 -5.92 8.84
N LYS A 93 -6.25 -5.21 9.69
CA LYS A 93 -5.70 -5.71 10.93
C LYS A 93 -6.51 -5.23 12.14
N ALA A 94 -6.51 -6.02 13.20
CA ALA A 94 -7.11 -5.63 14.46
C ALA A 94 -6.33 -4.45 15.08
N PRO A 95 -6.97 -3.27 15.31
CA PRO A 95 -6.27 -2.10 15.88
C PRO A 95 -5.93 -2.29 17.36
N MET A 96 -6.63 -3.21 18.03
CA MET A 96 -6.51 -3.53 19.45
C MET A 96 -7.01 -4.96 19.68
N PRO A 97 -6.59 -5.63 20.77
CA PRO A 97 -7.13 -6.94 21.12
C PRO A 97 -8.63 -6.86 21.43
N GLY A 98 -9.39 -7.87 21.04
CA GLY A 98 -10.85 -7.85 21.18
C GLY A 98 -11.55 -9.09 20.63
N LEU A 99 -12.88 -9.02 20.54
CA LEU A 99 -13.75 -10.08 20.03
C LEU A 99 -14.43 -9.63 18.74
N ILE A 100 -14.41 -10.46 17.69
CA ILE A 100 -15.18 -10.19 16.46
C ILE A 100 -16.66 -10.45 16.74
N LEU A 101 -17.46 -9.40 16.84
CA LEU A 101 -18.91 -9.50 17.04
C LEU A 101 -19.64 -9.82 15.74
N ASP A 102 -19.17 -9.28 14.62
CA ASP A 102 -19.78 -9.52 13.32
C ASP A 102 -18.81 -9.21 12.18
N ILE A 103 -18.97 -9.91 11.06
CA ILE A 103 -18.30 -9.62 9.79
C ILE A 103 -19.41 -9.33 8.78
N MET A 104 -19.41 -8.12 8.23
CA MET A 104 -20.50 -7.59 7.39
C MET A 104 -20.19 -7.70 5.89
N VAL A 105 -19.12 -8.40 5.53
CA VAL A 105 -18.65 -8.55 4.15
C VAL A 105 -18.36 -10.00 3.83
N GLU A 106 -18.39 -10.32 2.53
CA GLU A 106 -18.11 -11.64 2.00
C GLU A 106 -16.90 -11.63 1.06
N LYS A 107 -16.25 -12.78 0.90
CA LYS A 107 -15.16 -12.95 -0.06
C LYS A 107 -15.65 -12.67 -1.49
N GLY A 108 -14.90 -11.86 -2.23
CA GLY A 108 -15.22 -11.42 -3.58
C GLY A 108 -16.15 -10.20 -3.64
N GLN A 109 -16.61 -9.68 -2.49
CA GLN A 109 -17.43 -8.48 -2.45
C GLN A 109 -16.58 -7.23 -2.71
N THR A 110 -17.07 -6.33 -3.57
CA THR A 110 -16.52 -4.98 -3.70
C THR A 110 -17.18 -4.06 -2.68
N VAL A 111 -16.37 -3.31 -1.95
CA VAL A 111 -16.78 -2.34 -0.94
C VAL A 111 -16.22 -0.96 -1.27
N LYS A 112 -16.93 0.09 -0.90
CA LYS A 112 -16.51 1.47 -1.11
C LYS A 112 -15.87 2.04 0.15
N GLN A 113 -15.10 3.11 -0.03
CA GLN A 113 -14.58 3.88 1.09
C GLN A 113 -15.71 4.25 2.08
N GLY A 114 -15.48 3.93 3.36
CA GLY A 114 -16.42 4.19 4.45
C GLY A 114 -17.45 3.08 4.70
N ASP A 115 -17.53 2.06 3.84
CA ASP A 115 -18.38 0.89 4.08
C ASP A 115 -17.87 0.10 5.29
N SER A 116 -18.81 -0.42 6.08
CA SER A 116 -18.49 -1.16 7.30
C SER A 116 -18.06 -2.59 6.95
N LEU A 117 -16.93 -3.02 7.47
CA LEU A 117 -16.34 -4.34 7.21
C LEU A 117 -16.67 -5.35 8.31
N LEU A 118 -16.43 -4.96 9.57
CA LEU A 118 -16.64 -5.81 10.73
C LEU A 118 -16.89 -4.96 11.99
N ILE A 119 -17.39 -5.61 13.04
CA ILE A 119 -17.57 -5.03 14.37
C ILE A 119 -16.66 -5.76 15.35
N LEU A 120 -15.80 -5.00 16.02
CA LEU A 120 -14.89 -5.50 17.05
C LEU A 120 -15.36 -4.99 18.42
N GLU A 121 -15.52 -5.87 19.40
CA GLU A 121 -15.68 -5.48 20.79
C GLU A 121 -14.33 -5.43 21.48
N ALA A 122 -14.00 -4.31 22.11
CA ALA A 122 -12.98 -4.28 23.15
C ALA A 122 -13.40 -3.38 24.30
N MET A 123 -13.04 -3.78 25.52
CA MET A 123 -13.35 -3.02 26.73
C MET A 123 -14.85 -2.67 26.87
N LYS A 124 -15.75 -3.57 26.42
CA LYS A 124 -17.22 -3.40 26.39
C LYS A 124 -17.72 -2.29 25.46
N MET A 125 -16.90 -1.89 24.49
CA MET A 125 -17.25 -0.94 23.46
C MET A 125 -17.15 -1.59 22.08
N GLU A 126 -18.13 -1.32 21.24
CA GLU A 126 -18.18 -1.77 19.86
C GLU A 126 -17.48 -0.77 18.95
N ASN A 127 -16.49 -1.24 18.20
CA ASN A 127 -15.75 -0.47 17.22
C ASN A 127 -16.03 -1.04 15.82
N VAL A 128 -16.65 -0.20 14.99
CA VAL A 128 -16.90 -0.52 13.59
C VAL A 128 -15.65 -0.24 12.78
N ILE A 129 -15.08 -1.27 12.16
CA ILE A 129 -13.97 -1.11 11.22
C ILE A 129 -14.55 -0.87 9.83
N LYS A 130 -14.07 0.17 9.15
CA LYS A 130 -14.55 0.61 7.83
C LYS A 130 -13.47 0.50 6.77
N ALA A 131 -13.87 0.37 5.52
CA ALA A 131 -12.97 0.41 4.38
C ALA A 131 -12.34 1.80 4.24
N GLU A 132 -11.02 1.83 4.04
CA GLU A 132 -10.27 3.09 3.85
C GLU A 132 -10.31 3.58 2.40
N ALA A 133 -10.62 2.69 1.45
CA ALA A 133 -10.70 2.95 0.01
C ALA A 133 -11.71 1.98 -0.66
N ASP A 134 -11.96 2.21 -1.95
CA ASP A 134 -12.72 1.29 -2.79
C ASP A 134 -11.88 0.03 -3.08
N VAL A 135 -12.30 -1.13 -2.57
CA VAL A 135 -11.51 -2.38 -2.58
C VAL A 135 -12.39 -3.61 -2.79
N THR A 136 -11.78 -4.73 -3.17
CA THR A 136 -12.46 -6.04 -3.21
C THR A 136 -11.92 -6.95 -2.11
N ILE A 137 -12.80 -7.66 -1.42
CA ILE A 137 -12.43 -8.60 -0.35
C ILE A 137 -11.80 -9.85 -0.98
N GLN A 138 -10.49 -10.03 -0.79
CA GLN A 138 -9.78 -11.20 -1.30
C GLN A 138 -10.02 -12.43 -0.42
N ASP A 139 -9.94 -12.27 0.90
CA ASP A 139 -10.05 -13.36 1.85
C ASP A 139 -10.46 -12.87 3.24
N ILE A 140 -11.12 -13.72 4.01
CA ILE A 140 -11.52 -13.43 5.40
C ILE A 140 -10.89 -14.53 6.26
N LYS A 141 -9.95 -14.15 7.13
CA LYS A 141 -9.12 -15.09 7.91
C LYS A 141 -9.81 -15.57 9.19
N LEU A 142 -10.70 -14.75 9.73
CA LEU A 142 -11.36 -14.99 11.01
C LEU A 142 -12.88 -14.96 10.84
N LYS A 143 -13.59 -15.45 11.85
CA LYS A 143 -15.06 -15.49 11.86
C LYS A 143 -15.61 -14.81 13.10
N LYS A 144 -16.92 -14.56 13.07
CA LYS A 144 -17.68 -14.13 14.24
C LYS A 144 -17.42 -15.03 15.45
N GLY A 145 -17.14 -14.41 16.59
CA GLY A 145 -16.82 -15.07 17.85
C GLY A 145 -15.34 -15.35 18.07
N ASP A 146 -14.48 -15.12 17.08
CA ASP A 146 -13.03 -15.26 17.26
C ASP A 146 -12.48 -14.08 18.08
N THR A 147 -11.50 -14.38 18.94
CA THR A 147 -10.71 -13.36 19.65
C THR A 147 -9.51 -13.00 18.79
N VAL A 148 -9.13 -11.72 18.80
CA VAL A 148 -8.00 -11.19 18.04
C VAL A 148 -7.01 -10.46 18.93
N GLU A 149 -5.74 -10.52 18.56
CA GLU A 149 -4.66 -9.71 19.13
C GLU A 149 -4.40 -8.45 18.29
N LYS A 150 -3.69 -7.47 18.87
CA LYS A 150 -3.29 -6.27 18.13
C LYS A 150 -2.46 -6.65 16.90
N ASN A 151 -2.77 -6.02 15.77
CA ASN A 151 -2.16 -6.21 14.45
C ASN A 151 -2.41 -7.58 13.81
N GLU A 152 -3.27 -8.43 14.38
CA GLU A 152 -3.66 -9.70 13.76
C GLU A 152 -4.50 -9.45 12.50
N VAL A 153 -4.25 -10.21 11.44
CA VAL A 153 -4.89 -10.03 10.13
C VAL A 153 -6.28 -10.66 10.14
N ILE A 154 -7.30 -9.86 9.84
CA ILE A 154 -8.70 -10.28 9.83
C ILE A 154 -9.20 -10.49 8.41
N ILE A 155 -8.96 -9.52 7.52
CA ILE A 155 -9.43 -9.51 6.12
C ILE A 155 -8.26 -9.16 5.21
N VAL A 156 -8.18 -9.81 4.07
CA VAL A 156 -7.23 -9.48 2.99
C VAL A 156 -7.99 -8.79 1.86
N LEU A 157 -7.42 -7.71 1.34
CA LEU A 157 -7.98 -6.82 0.31
C LEU A 157 -7.16 -6.93 -1.00
N GLU A 158 -7.81 -6.76 -2.15
CA GLU A 158 -7.17 -6.70 -3.47
C GLU A 158 -6.64 -5.31 -3.84
#